data_AF-A0A0Q9L0W0-F1
#
_entry.id   AF-A0A0Q9L0W0-F1
#
_cell.length_a   1.000
_cell.length_b   1.000
_cell.length_c   1.000
_cell.angle_alpha   90.00
_cell.angle_beta   90.00
_cell.angle_gamma   90.00
#
_symmetry.space_group_name_H-M   'P 1'
#
loop_
_entity.id
_entity.type
_entity.pdbx_description
1 polymer ?
#
loop_
_entity_poly.entity_id
_entity_poly.type
_entity_poly.pdbx_seq_one_letter_code
_entity_poly.pdbx_strand_id
1 'polypeptide(L)'
;MWVYEKKLQYPVRVSKCDPLMAKFLMEQYGGADGELAAALRYLNQRYAIPDKVIGLLTDIGTEEFAHLEMIATMIYKLTKDATPEQMRAAGLGDHYAAHDNALFYQNASGIPWTASYIQAKGDPIADLYEDIAAEEKARATYQWLIDLTDDVDLQDSLKFLREREIVHSLRFREAVEILKEKRDEKIFY
;
A
#
# COMPACT_ATOMS: atom_id res chain seq x y z
N MET A 1 15.48 -1.97 -14.74
CA MET A 1 14.58 -1.68 -15.88
C MET A 1 13.17 -2.03 -15.42
N TRP A 2 12.19 -1.15 -15.62
CA TRP A 2 10.78 -1.44 -15.33
C TRP A 2 10.03 -1.72 -16.62
N VAL A 3 9.03 -2.59 -16.56
CA VAL A 3 8.13 -2.87 -17.67
C VAL A 3 6.71 -2.66 -17.15
N TYR A 4 5.91 -1.93 -17.92
CA TYR A 4 4.49 -1.75 -17.62
C TYR A 4 3.68 -2.64 -18.56
N GLU A 5 2.78 -3.42 -17.99
CA GLU A 5 1.73 -4.12 -18.72
C GLU A 5 0.40 -3.46 -18.41
N LYS A 6 -0.39 -3.11 -19.42
CA LYS A 6 -1.69 -2.43 -19.26
C LYS A 6 -2.77 -3.41 -18.76
N LYS A 7 -2.55 -3.97 -17.58
CA LYS A 7 -3.42 -4.91 -16.87
C LYS A 7 -3.23 -4.69 -15.37
N LEU A 8 -4.33 -4.60 -14.64
CA LEU A 8 -4.30 -4.61 -13.18
C LEU A 8 -3.90 -6.01 -12.70
N GLN A 9 -3.14 -6.08 -11.60
CA GLN A 9 -2.74 -7.36 -11.01
C GLN A 9 -3.93 -8.22 -10.61
N TYR A 10 -4.99 -7.58 -10.11
CA TYR A 10 -6.27 -8.20 -9.80
C TYR A 10 -7.43 -7.34 -10.31
N PRO A 11 -8.56 -7.93 -10.73
CA PRO A 11 -9.71 -7.14 -11.20
C PRO A 11 -10.22 -6.16 -10.15
N VAL A 12 -10.43 -4.91 -10.55
CA VAL A 12 -11.06 -3.88 -9.72
C VAL A 12 -12.46 -3.60 -10.25
N ARG A 13 -13.48 -3.85 -9.44
CA ARG A 13 -14.90 -3.58 -9.75
C ARG A 13 -15.51 -2.75 -8.62
N VAL A 14 -16.44 -1.86 -8.99
CA VAL A 14 -17.25 -1.08 -8.05
C VAL A 14 -18.66 -1.03 -8.63
N SER A 15 -19.68 -1.15 -7.79
CA SER A 15 -21.07 -1.24 -8.23
C SER A 15 -21.80 0.12 -8.20
N LYS A 16 -21.24 1.12 -7.50
CA LYS A 16 -21.83 2.45 -7.32
C LYS A 16 -20.79 3.57 -7.26
N CYS A 17 -21.25 4.79 -7.52
CA CYS A 17 -20.49 6.00 -7.17
C CYS A 17 -20.58 6.21 -5.65
N ASP A 18 -19.42 6.33 -5.00
CA ASP A 18 -19.32 6.49 -3.54
C ASP A 18 -18.08 7.32 -3.17
N PRO A 19 -18.19 8.66 -3.21
CA PRO A 19 -17.08 9.55 -2.87
C PRO A 19 -16.63 9.44 -1.42
N LEU A 20 -17.52 9.02 -0.51
CA LEU A 20 -17.18 8.83 0.89
C LEU A 20 -16.25 7.63 1.06
N MET A 21 -16.57 6.50 0.41
CA MET A 21 -15.67 5.36 0.42
C MET A 21 -14.34 5.68 -0.29
N ALA A 22 -14.38 6.44 -1.39
CA ALA A 22 -13.18 6.89 -2.07
C ALA A 22 -12.25 7.72 -1.16
N LYS A 23 -12.82 8.59 -0.31
CA LYS A 23 -12.07 9.32 0.71
C LYS A 23 -11.36 8.39 1.67
N PHE A 24 -12.02 7.33 2.15
CA PHE A 24 -11.38 6.38 3.07
C PHE A 24 -10.27 5.57 2.40
N LEU A 25 -10.44 5.17 1.13
CA LEU A 25 -9.39 4.50 0.37
C LEU A 25 -8.12 5.33 0.17
N MET A 26 -8.20 6.67 0.31
CA MET A 26 -7.00 7.51 0.29
C MET A 26 -6.01 7.14 1.39
N GLU A 27 -6.46 6.50 2.49
CA GLU A 27 -5.54 6.02 3.54
C GLU A 27 -4.58 4.94 3.02
N GLN A 28 -5.05 4.00 2.19
CA GLN A 28 -4.18 3.02 1.54
C GLN A 28 -3.49 3.58 0.28
N TYR A 29 -3.85 4.78 -0.19
CA TYR A 29 -3.19 5.40 -1.35
C TYR A 29 -1.99 6.27 -0.94
N GLY A 30 -2.23 7.29 -0.10
CA GLY A 30 -1.24 8.27 0.33
C GLY A 30 -1.07 8.38 1.84
N GLY A 31 -1.67 7.48 2.62
CA GLY A 31 -1.45 7.37 4.07
C GLY A 31 -0.08 6.81 4.42
N ALA A 32 0.25 6.85 5.70
CA ALA A 32 1.56 6.44 6.22
C ALA A 32 1.82 4.94 6.10
N ASP A 33 0.75 4.16 6.16
CA ASP A 33 0.76 2.69 6.09
C ASP A 33 0.15 2.18 4.77
N GLY A 34 0.01 3.05 3.76
CA GLY A 34 -0.56 2.70 2.46
C GLY A 34 0.49 2.27 1.41
N GLU A 35 0.03 1.89 0.23
CA GLU A 35 0.83 1.19 -0.78
C GLU A 35 1.99 2.04 -1.31
N LEU A 36 1.83 3.36 -1.37
CA LEU A 36 2.94 4.24 -1.77
C LEU A 36 4.08 4.18 -0.75
N ALA A 37 3.75 4.15 0.55
CA ALA A 37 4.76 4.03 1.60
C ALA A 37 5.42 2.64 1.54
N ALA A 38 4.65 1.57 1.37
CA ALA A 38 5.15 0.21 1.22
C ALA A 38 6.12 0.09 0.03
N ALA A 39 5.69 0.47 -1.17
CA ALA A 39 6.50 0.43 -2.39
C ALA A 39 7.83 1.18 -2.22
N LEU A 40 7.77 2.42 -1.74
CA LEU A 40 8.95 3.25 -1.58
C LEU A 40 9.87 2.74 -0.47
N ARG A 41 9.32 2.23 0.63
CA ARG A 41 10.09 1.65 1.74
C ARG A 41 10.94 0.48 1.27
N TYR A 42 10.31 -0.55 0.69
CA TYR A 42 10.98 -1.80 0.34
C TYR A 42 12.00 -1.58 -0.79
N LEU A 43 11.64 -0.81 -1.82
CA LEU A 43 12.55 -0.52 -2.93
C LEU A 43 13.73 0.37 -2.51
N ASN A 44 13.59 1.18 -1.45
CA ASN A 44 14.68 2.00 -0.93
C ASN A 44 15.59 1.20 0.01
N GLN A 45 15.03 0.41 0.92
CA GLN A 45 15.80 -0.41 1.87
C GLN A 45 16.64 -1.50 1.19
N ARG A 46 16.21 -2.02 0.02
CA ARG A 46 16.94 -3.10 -0.69
C ARG A 46 18.42 -2.79 -0.94
N TYR A 47 18.80 -1.52 -1.06
CA TYR A 47 20.20 -1.12 -1.30
C TYR A 47 21.12 -1.33 -0.10
N ALA A 48 20.57 -1.60 1.08
CA ALA A 48 21.30 -1.86 2.31
C ALA A 48 21.04 -3.28 2.89
N ILE A 49 20.24 -4.11 2.21
CA ILE A 49 19.94 -5.49 2.62
C ILE A 49 20.91 -6.49 1.96
N PRO A 50 21.34 -7.56 2.67
CA PRO A 50 22.23 -8.59 2.11
C PRO A 50 21.63 -9.36 0.93
N ASP A 51 22.51 -9.85 0.04
CA ASP A 51 22.18 -10.52 -1.23
C ASP A 51 21.16 -11.66 -1.14
N LYS A 52 21.08 -12.39 -0.02
CA LYS A 52 20.11 -13.49 0.14
C LYS A 52 18.65 -13.01 0.23
N VAL A 53 18.42 -11.75 0.59
CA VAL A 53 17.07 -11.18 0.88
C VAL A 53 16.72 -10.01 -0.05
N ILE A 54 17.71 -9.40 -0.72
CA ILE A 54 17.49 -8.25 -1.63
C ILE A 54 16.42 -8.51 -2.71
N GLY A 55 16.34 -9.75 -3.21
CA GLY A 55 15.33 -10.16 -4.18
C GLY A 55 13.91 -10.01 -3.64
N LEU A 56 13.69 -10.37 -2.37
CA LEU A 56 12.37 -10.27 -1.74
C LEU A 56 11.85 -8.82 -1.70
N LEU A 57 12.68 -7.87 -1.26
CA LEU A 57 12.30 -6.46 -1.21
C LEU A 57 12.07 -5.88 -2.60
N THR A 58 12.82 -6.37 -3.59
CA THR A 58 12.63 -5.97 -4.98
C THR A 58 11.30 -6.48 -5.53
N ASP A 59 10.98 -7.74 -5.27
CA ASP A 59 9.75 -8.37 -5.76
C ASP A 59 8.51 -7.77 -5.08
N ILE A 60 8.49 -7.70 -3.75
CA ILE A 60 7.36 -7.13 -2.99
C ILE A 60 7.21 -5.64 -3.32
N GLY A 61 8.28 -4.84 -3.23
CA GLY A 61 8.19 -3.41 -3.53
C GLY A 61 7.75 -3.10 -4.97
N THR A 62 7.98 -4.02 -5.92
CA THR A 62 7.45 -3.93 -7.29
C THR A 62 5.97 -4.27 -7.33
N GLU A 63 5.56 -5.30 -6.60
CA GLU A 63 4.15 -5.68 -6.43
C GLU A 63 3.33 -4.53 -5.78
N GLU A 64 3.88 -3.83 -4.79
CA GLU A 64 3.21 -2.69 -4.14
C GLU A 64 2.83 -1.56 -5.11
N PHE A 65 3.60 -1.35 -6.18
CA PHE A 65 3.19 -0.38 -7.21
C PHE A 65 1.98 -0.85 -8.02
N ALA A 66 1.77 -2.16 -8.16
CA ALA A 66 0.55 -2.70 -8.76
C ALA A 66 -0.63 -2.56 -7.79
N HIS A 67 -0.42 -2.70 -6.48
CA HIS A 67 -1.45 -2.45 -5.45
C HIS A 67 -1.85 -0.98 -5.44
N LEU A 68 -0.87 -0.07 -5.53
CA LEU A 68 -1.11 1.36 -5.67
C LEU A 68 -1.95 1.69 -6.90
N GLU A 69 -1.71 1.05 -8.04
CA GLU A 69 -2.53 1.19 -9.25
C GLU A 69 -3.96 0.66 -9.05
N MET A 70 -4.12 -0.44 -8.30
CA MET A 70 -5.43 -0.97 -7.95
C MET A 70 -6.23 0.00 -7.07
N ILE A 71 -5.63 0.54 -6.00
CA ILE A 71 -6.27 1.55 -5.13
C ILE A 71 -6.60 2.82 -5.90
N ALA A 72 -5.67 3.33 -6.70
CA ALA A 72 -5.91 4.46 -7.60
C ALA A 72 -7.13 4.21 -8.50
N THR A 73 -7.24 3.01 -9.05
CA THR A 73 -8.37 2.61 -9.89
C THR A 73 -9.68 2.54 -9.12
N MET A 74 -9.68 2.05 -7.87
CA MET A 74 -10.86 2.05 -7.01
C MET A 74 -11.34 3.48 -6.74
N ILE A 75 -10.44 4.36 -6.27
CA ILE A 75 -10.76 5.77 -5.97
C ILE A 75 -11.31 6.46 -7.21
N TYR A 76 -10.64 6.30 -8.36
CA TYR A 76 -11.10 6.85 -9.64
C TYR A 76 -12.51 6.35 -9.99
N LYS A 77 -12.77 5.04 -9.93
CA LYS A 77 -14.07 4.48 -10.31
C LYS A 77 -15.20 4.90 -9.37
N LEU A 78 -14.92 5.09 -8.08
CA LEU A 78 -15.92 5.53 -7.10
C LEU A 78 -16.26 7.02 -7.25
N THR A 79 -15.37 7.82 -7.83
CA THR A 79 -15.52 9.29 -7.97
C THR A 79 -15.80 9.77 -9.39
N LYS A 80 -15.61 8.94 -10.43
CA LYS A 80 -15.71 9.35 -11.85
C LYS A 80 -17.01 10.07 -12.24
N ASP A 81 -18.13 9.74 -11.59
CA ASP A 81 -19.46 10.29 -11.87
C ASP A 81 -19.95 11.24 -10.75
N ALA A 82 -19.09 11.56 -9.78
CA ALA A 82 -19.45 12.37 -8.62
C ALA A 82 -19.58 13.86 -9.00
N THR A 83 -20.67 14.49 -8.55
CA THR A 83 -20.83 15.95 -8.70
C THR A 83 -20.04 16.71 -7.62
N PRO A 84 -19.72 18.00 -7.84
CA PRO A 84 -19.08 18.83 -6.82
C PRO A 84 -19.85 18.85 -5.48
N GLU A 85 -21.18 18.78 -5.51
CA GLU A 85 -22.03 18.71 -4.33
C GLU A 85 -21.83 17.39 -3.56
N GLN A 86 -21.75 16.26 -4.26
CA GLN A 86 -21.48 14.95 -3.65
C GLN A 86 -20.06 14.89 -3.06
N MET A 87 -19.07 15.45 -3.77
CA MET A 87 -17.70 15.57 -3.26
C MET A 87 -17.65 16.39 -1.97
N ARG A 88 -18.32 17.55 -1.93
CA ARG A 88 -18.43 18.36 -0.70
C ARG A 88 -19.13 17.61 0.43
N ALA A 89 -20.24 16.92 0.14
CA ALA A 89 -20.99 16.16 1.15
C ALA A 89 -20.18 15.00 1.76
N ALA A 90 -19.30 14.37 0.98
CA ALA A 90 -18.36 13.35 1.45
C ALA A 90 -17.15 13.93 2.21
N GLY A 91 -17.04 15.26 2.32
CA GLY A 91 -15.89 15.92 2.92
C GLY A 91 -14.63 15.86 2.06
N LEU A 92 -14.79 15.82 0.73
CA LEU A 92 -13.74 15.95 -0.29
C LEU A 92 -13.83 17.30 -1.03
N GLY A 93 -14.53 18.29 -0.47
CA GLY A 93 -14.69 19.61 -1.07
C GLY A 93 -13.36 20.34 -1.31
N ASP A 94 -12.47 20.32 -0.32
CA ASP A 94 -11.15 20.95 -0.42
C ASP A 94 -10.25 20.24 -1.45
N HIS A 95 -10.32 18.91 -1.51
CA HIS A 95 -9.66 18.11 -2.53
C HIS A 95 -10.16 18.50 -3.93
N TYR A 96 -11.48 18.57 -4.13
CA TYR A 96 -12.08 18.96 -5.40
C TYR A 96 -11.66 20.36 -5.84
N ALA A 97 -11.58 21.32 -4.91
CA ALA A 97 -11.12 22.67 -5.22
C ALA A 97 -9.64 22.71 -5.67
N ALA A 98 -8.79 21.84 -5.12
CA ALA A 98 -7.36 21.78 -5.42
C ALA A 98 -7.03 20.91 -6.65
N HIS A 99 -7.80 19.86 -6.90
CA HIS A 99 -7.45 18.77 -7.80
C HIS A 99 -8.58 18.33 -8.75
N ASP A 100 -9.76 18.96 -8.69
CA ASP A 100 -10.98 18.45 -9.36
C ASP A 100 -11.21 16.97 -8.96
N ASN A 101 -11.34 16.05 -9.93
CA ASN A 101 -11.42 14.61 -9.66
C ASN A 101 -10.08 13.88 -9.86
N ALA A 102 -8.97 14.60 -9.97
CA ALA A 102 -7.65 13.99 -10.15
C ALA A 102 -7.15 13.33 -8.86
N LEU A 103 -6.49 12.17 -9.01
CA LEU A 103 -5.84 11.51 -7.89
C LEU A 103 -4.70 12.37 -7.33
N PHE A 104 -4.54 12.34 -6.01
CA PHE A 104 -3.45 12.99 -5.31
C PHE A 104 -2.98 12.12 -4.15
N TYR A 105 -1.66 12.04 -3.94
CA TYR A 105 -1.08 11.25 -2.86
C TYR A 105 -1.27 11.95 -1.51
N GLN A 106 -2.42 11.71 -0.91
CA GLN A 106 -2.79 12.17 0.42
C GLN A 106 -3.55 11.07 1.16
N ASN A 107 -3.65 11.20 2.47
CA ASN A 107 -4.45 10.31 3.31
C ASN A 107 -5.93 10.72 3.34
N ALA A 108 -6.77 9.98 4.08
CA ALA A 108 -8.21 10.26 4.17
C ALA A 108 -8.56 11.62 4.83
N SER A 109 -7.60 12.22 5.54
CA SER A 109 -7.71 13.54 6.16
C SER A 109 -7.17 14.68 5.26
N GLY A 110 -6.73 14.37 4.04
CA GLY A 110 -6.19 15.37 3.10
C GLY A 110 -4.76 15.79 3.38
N ILE A 111 -4.02 15.05 4.23
CA ILE A 111 -2.60 15.33 4.49
C ILE A 111 -1.78 14.69 3.37
N PRO A 112 -0.95 15.47 2.63
CA PRO A 112 -0.10 14.92 1.58
C PRO A 112 0.87 13.88 2.14
N TRP A 113 1.14 12.84 1.34
CA TRP A 113 2.15 11.85 1.64
C TRP A 113 3.51 12.52 1.86
N THR A 114 4.29 12.01 2.81
CA THR A 114 5.61 12.55 3.16
C THR A 114 6.62 11.43 3.37
N ALA A 115 7.86 11.68 2.95
CA ALA A 115 8.97 10.76 3.16
C ALA A 115 9.22 10.44 4.65
N SER A 116 8.69 11.23 5.58
CA SER A 116 8.75 10.93 7.02
C SER A 116 7.95 9.69 7.44
N TYR A 117 7.11 9.13 6.57
CA TYR A 117 6.35 7.90 6.85
C TYR A 117 7.16 6.61 6.75
N ILE A 118 8.31 6.64 6.08
CA ILE A 118 9.17 5.46 5.89
C ILE A 118 10.50 5.65 6.59
N GLN A 119 11.17 4.55 6.95
CA GLN A 119 12.54 4.56 7.43
C GLN A 119 13.40 3.59 6.62
N ALA A 120 14.71 3.84 6.65
CA ALA A 120 15.73 2.91 6.18
C ALA A 120 16.98 3.16 7.03
N LYS A 121 17.36 2.19 7.86
CA LYS A 121 18.47 2.31 8.82
C LYS A 121 19.74 1.64 8.33
N GLY A 122 19.64 0.78 7.32
CA GLY A 122 20.76 -0.03 6.85
C GLY A 122 21.15 -1.13 7.84
N ASP A 123 20.35 -1.34 8.89
CA ASP A 123 20.36 -2.55 9.69
C ASP A 123 19.26 -3.47 9.13
N PRO A 124 19.64 -4.58 8.47
CA PRO A 124 18.67 -5.43 7.78
C PRO A 124 17.61 -6.05 8.68
N ILE A 125 17.93 -6.33 9.96
CA ILE A 125 16.96 -6.90 10.90
C ILE A 125 15.99 -5.81 11.33
N ALA A 126 16.49 -4.61 11.65
CA ALA A 126 15.64 -3.48 12.03
C ALA A 126 14.70 -3.06 10.88
N ASP A 127 15.22 -2.99 9.66
CA ASP A 127 14.44 -2.61 8.47
C ASP A 127 13.35 -3.66 8.19
N LEU A 128 13.66 -4.97 8.22
CA LEU A 128 12.63 -6.01 8.05
C LEU A 128 11.58 -6.04 9.16
N TYR A 129 11.93 -5.67 10.40
CA TYR A 129 10.94 -5.53 11.47
C TYR A 129 10.02 -4.31 11.26
N GLU A 130 10.52 -3.23 10.68
CA GLU A 130 9.68 -2.13 10.19
C GLU A 130 8.71 -2.64 9.12
N ASP A 131 9.20 -3.40 8.15
CA ASP A 131 8.39 -3.92 7.04
C ASP A 131 7.27 -4.84 7.53
N ILE A 132 7.58 -5.77 8.44
CA ILE A 132 6.55 -6.63 9.07
C ILE A 132 5.50 -5.76 9.77
N ALA A 133 5.92 -4.71 10.50
CA ALA A 133 4.98 -3.83 11.17
C ALA A 133 4.16 -2.98 10.19
N ALA A 134 4.72 -2.62 9.04
CA ALA A 134 4.03 -1.93 7.97
C ALA A 134 2.90 -2.80 7.40
N GLU A 135 3.19 -4.04 6.98
CA GLU A 135 2.18 -4.94 6.40
C GLU A 135 1.07 -5.28 7.42
N GLU A 136 1.40 -5.45 8.71
CA GLU A 136 0.37 -5.71 9.73
C GLU A 136 -0.56 -4.51 9.96
N LYS A 137 -0.04 -3.28 9.82
CA LYS A 137 -0.86 -2.05 9.90
C LYS A 137 -1.70 -1.88 8.64
N ALA A 138 -1.12 -2.06 7.45
CA ALA A 138 -1.84 -2.04 6.18
C ALA A 138 -2.98 -3.08 6.16
N ARG A 139 -2.71 -4.32 6.58
CA ARG A 139 -3.71 -5.39 6.76
C ARG A 139 -4.87 -4.96 7.65
N ALA A 140 -4.59 -4.29 8.77
CA ALA A 140 -5.62 -3.80 9.68
C ALA A 140 -6.48 -2.71 9.03
N THR A 141 -5.85 -1.75 8.34
CA THR A 141 -6.54 -0.71 7.58
C THR A 141 -7.43 -1.32 6.51
N TYR A 142 -6.94 -2.31 5.75
CA TYR A 142 -7.74 -3.03 4.77
C TYR A 142 -8.96 -3.73 5.39
N GLN A 143 -8.80 -4.34 6.57
CA GLN A 143 -9.94 -4.92 7.27
C GLN A 143 -11.00 -3.86 7.59
N TRP A 144 -10.60 -2.71 8.09
CA TRP A 144 -11.55 -1.63 8.40
C TRP A 144 -12.21 -1.05 7.15
N LEU A 145 -11.49 -0.94 6.03
CA LEU A 145 -12.06 -0.53 4.75
C LEU A 145 -13.10 -1.52 4.23
N ILE A 146 -12.87 -2.82 4.40
CA ILE A 146 -13.86 -3.87 4.09
C ILE A 146 -15.10 -3.70 4.97
N ASP A 147 -14.93 -3.40 6.26
CA ASP A 147 -16.03 -3.22 7.21
C ASP A 147 -16.83 -1.92 6.95
N LEU A 148 -16.24 -0.92 6.29
CA LEU A 148 -16.85 0.37 5.98
C LEU A 148 -17.72 0.37 4.72
N THR A 149 -17.73 -0.71 3.94
CA THR A 149 -18.48 -0.78 2.67
C THR A 149 -19.32 -2.04 2.56
N ASP A 150 -20.50 -1.90 1.95
CA ASP A 150 -21.39 -3.00 1.55
C ASP A 150 -21.26 -3.36 0.06
N ASP A 151 -20.41 -2.66 -0.69
CA ASP A 151 -20.17 -2.95 -2.11
C ASP A 151 -19.34 -4.23 -2.26
N VAL A 152 -20.01 -5.34 -2.52
CA VAL A 152 -19.39 -6.67 -2.64
C VAL A 152 -18.34 -6.74 -3.76
N ASP A 153 -18.50 -5.93 -4.82
CA ASP A 153 -17.53 -5.87 -5.92
C ASP A 153 -16.24 -5.16 -5.49
N LEU A 154 -16.35 -4.12 -4.67
CA LEU A 154 -15.19 -3.44 -4.08
C LEU A 154 -14.51 -4.31 -3.03
N GLN A 155 -15.31 -4.99 -2.18
CA GLN A 155 -14.78 -5.88 -1.15
C GLN A 155 -13.93 -7.02 -1.73
N ASP A 156 -14.22 -7.50 -2.94
CA ASP A 156 -13.44 -8.56 -3.60
C ASP A 156 -11.97 -8.14 -3.76
N SER A 157 -11.73 -6.97 -4.36
CA SER A 157 -10.39 -6.43 -4.54
C SER A 157 -9.72 -6.06 -3.21
N LEU A 158 -10.47 -5.54 -2.23
CA LEU A 158 -9.92 -5.24 -0.89
C LEU A 158 -9.51 -6.51 -0.14
N LYS A 159 -10.26 -7.61 -0.28
CA LYS A 159 -9.91 -8.91 0.30
C LYS A 159 -8.66 -9.49 -0.33
N PHE A 160 -8.49 -9.31 -1.65
CA PHE A 160 -7.25 -9.69 -2.33
C PHE A 160 -6.05 -8.93 -1.73
N LEU A 161 -6.11 -7.60 -1.65
CA LEU A 161 -5.03 -6.77 -1.11
C LEU A 161 -4.72 -7.15 0.35
N ARG A 162 -5.74 -7.27 1.20
CA ARG A 162 -5.58 -7.72 2.59
C ARG A 162 -4.87 -9.08 2.71
N GLU A 163 -5.13 -10.01 1.80
CA GLU A 163 -4.44 -11.31 1.79
C GLU A 163 -2.99 -11.19 1.33
N ARG A 164 -2.68 -10.27 0.40
CA ARG A 164 -1.29 -9.98 0.01
C ARG A 164 -0.49 -9.45 1.19
N GLU A 165 -1.05 -8.59 2.02
CA GLU A 165 -0.41 -8.14 3.27
C GLU A 165 0.02 -9.29 4.18
N ILE A 166 -0.84 -10.31 4.31
CA ILE A 166 -0.55 -11.50 5.12
C ILE A 166 0.64 -12.25 4.52
N VAL A 167 0.64 -12.42 3.20
CA VAL A 167 1.74 -13.09 2.48
C VAL A 167 3.03 -12.29 2.64
N HIS A 168 3.01 -10.97 2.47
CA HIS A 168 4.19 -10.13 2.56
C HIS A 168 4.77 -10.14 3.97
N SER A 169 3.94 -9.94 5.00
CA SER A 169 4.32 -10.07 6.42
C SER A 169 4.99 -11.43 6.69
N LEU A 170 4.43 -12.52 6.16
CA LEU A 170 5.00 -13.86 6.33
C LEU A 170 6.37 -13.99 5.65
N ARG A 171 6.53 -13.45 4.44
CA ARG A 171 7.81 -13.50 3.72
C ARG A 171 8.88 -12.65 4.38
N PHE A 172 8.55 -11.48 4.91
CA PHE A 172 9.50 -10.69 5.69
C PHE A 172 9.90 -11.39 6.99
N ARG A 173 8.97 -12.08 7.67
CA ARG A 173 9.31 -12.92 8.83
C ARG A 173 10.27 -14.06 8.47
N GLU A 174 10.03 -14.76 7.36
CA GLU A 174 10.96 -15.78 6.85
C GLU A 174 12.34 -15.19 6.57
N ALA A 175 12.40 -14.01 5.94
CA ALA A 175 13.66 -13.32 5.67
C ALA A 175 14.42 -12.93 6.96
N VAL A 176 13.72 -12.51 8.01
CA VAL A 176 14.33 -12.25 9.32
C VAL A 176 15.00 -13.50 9.87
N GLU A 177 14.35 -14.67 9.79
CA GLU A 177 14.94 -15.92 10.28
C GLU A 177 16.17 -16.33 9.46
N ILE A 178 16.14 -16.18 8.13
CA ILE A 178 17.31 -16.41 7.26
C ILE A 178 18.50 -15.53 7.68
N LEU A 179 18.26 -14.26 8.03
CA LEU A 179 19.32 -13.35 8.45
C LEU A 179 19.85 -13.67 9.85
N LYS A 180 18.99 -14.11 10.78
CA LYS A 180 19.40 -14.54 12.11
C LYS A 180 20.28 -15.79 12.04
N GLU A 181 19.88 -16.80 11.27
CA GLU A 181 20.67 -18.02 11.06
C GLU A 181 22.07 -17.68 10.54
N LYS A 182 22.17 -16.81 9.54
CA LYS A 182 23.46 -16.36 8.99
C LYS A 182 24.31 -15.59 10.00
N ARG A 183 23.70 -14.81 10.89
CA ARG A 183 24.43 -14.08 11.94
C ARG A 183 25.02 -15.04 12.99
N ASP A 184 24.31 -16.12 13.26
CA ASP A 184 24.69 -17.11 14.26
C ASP A 184 25.62 -18.21 13.70
N GLU A 185 25.84 -18.24 12.36
CA GLU A 185 26.88 -19.05 11.72
C GLU A 185 28.27 -18.65 12.26
N LYS A 186 28.90 -19.54 13.03
CA LYS A 186 30.30 -19.38 13.45
C LYS A 186 31.21 -19.44 12.22
N ILE A 187 31.97 -18.37 11.99
CA ILE A 187 33.07 -18.37 11.03
C ILE A 187 34.20 -19.21 11.64
N PHE A 188 34.35 -20.45 11.17
CA PHE A 188 35.53 -21.26 11.46
C PHE A 188 36.63 -20.85 10.47
N TYR A 189 37.74 -20.31 11.00
CA TYR A 189 38.96 -20.01 10.25
C TYR A 189 39.86 -21.24 10.15
#